data_AF-A0A966X004-F1
#
_entry.id   AF-A0A966X004-F1
#
_cell.length_a   1.000
_cell.length_b   1.000
_cell.length_c   1.000
_cell.angle_alpha   90.00
_cell.angle_beta   90.00
_cell.angle_gamma   90.00
#
_symmetry.space_group_name_H-M   'P 1'
#
loop_
_entity.id
_entity.type
_entity.pdbx_description
1 polymer ?
#
loop_
_entity_poly.entity_id
_entity_poly.type
_entity_poly.pdbx_seq_one_letter_code
_entity_poly.pdbx_strand_id
1 'polypeptide(L)'
;VKQLRFEDRPDGSIAVFDYQTGKQIDSIIGEAGFVRGALRTLAQERKRRDIDSKPPFELIARQDGRLTLMDPSTGRTIDLESFGAINAKHFARLLSVDGQQTQHR
;
A
#
# COMPACT_ATOMS: atom_id res chain seq x y z
N VAL A 1 9.99 -6.69 5.36
CA VAL A 1 8.58 -6.24 5.36
C VAL A 1 8.57 -4.74 5.50
N LYS A 2 7.67 -4.03 4.80
CA LYS A 2 7.53 -2.57 4.94
C LYS A 2 6.12 -2.21 5.37
N GLN A 3 6.00 -1.38 6.41
CA GLN A 3 4.71 -0.94 6.94
C GLN A 3 4.30 0.37 6.29
N LEU A 4 3.13 0.38 5.69
CA LEU A 4 2.64 1.47 4.85
C LEU A 4 1.25 1.92 5.30
N ARG A 5 1.02 3.23 5.19
CA ARG A 5 -0.30 3.84 5.30
C ARG A 5 -0.65 4.52 3.99
N PHE A 6 -1.90 4.38 3.58
CA PHE A 6 -2.40 4.92 2.33
C PHE A 6 -3.51 5.91 2.63
N GLU A 7 -3.48 7.06 1.97
CA GLU A 7 -4.53 8.08 2.10
C GLU A 7 -4.98 8.53 0.71
N ASP A 8 -6.28 8.44 0.45
CA ASP A 8 -6.89 9.05 -0.73
C ASP A 8 -6.76 10.58 -0.66
N ARG A 9 -6.40 11.20 -1.78
CA ARG A 9 -6.28 12.65 -1.91
C ARG A 9 -7.39 13.22 -2.80
N PRO A 10 -7.77 14.50 -2.60
CA PRO A 10 -8.82 15.15 -3.39
C PRO A 10 -8.54 15.23 -4.89
N ASP A 11 -7.26 15.19 -5.29
CA ASP A 11 -6.82 15.17 -6.69
C ASP A 11 -6.96 13.77 -7.33
N GLY A 12 -7.51 12.80 -6.61
CA GLY A 12 -7.72 11.43 -7.06
C GLY A 12 -6.53 10.50 -6.82
N SER A 13 -5.38 11.05 -6.39
CA SER A 13 -4.18 10.29 -6.08
C SER A 13 -4.28 9.55 -4.74
N ILE A 14 -3.34 8.63 -4.50
CA ILE A 14 -3.17 7.95 -3.21
C ILE A 14 -1.78 8.29 -2.69
N ALA A 15 -1.72 9.03 -1.59
CA ALA A 15 -0.48 9.28 -0.88
C ALA A 15 -0.07 8.03 -0.11
N VAL A 16 1.20 7.65 -0.23
CA VAL A 16 1.78 6.51 0.49
C VAL A 16 2.75 7.04 1.53
N PHE A 17 2.56 6.61 2.76
CA PHE A 17 3.40 6.96 3.89
C PHE A 17 4.10 5.74 4.42
N ASP A 18 5.38 5.89 4.76
CA ASP A 18 6.05 4.95 5.63
C ASP A 18 5.46 5.09 7.04
N TYR A 19 4.96 3.98 7.59
CA TYR A 19 4.25 4.00 8.86
C TYR A 19 5.16 4.28 10.05
N GLN A 20 6.42 3.85 10.00
CA GLN A 20 7.36 4.00 11.11
C GLN A 20 7.84 5.45 11.25
N THR A 21 8.08 6.12 10.11
CA THR A 21 8.59 7.50 10.08
C THR A 21 7.50 8.55 9.93
N GLY A 22 6.29 8.15 9.51
CA GLY A 22 5.20 9.07 9.17
C GLY A 22 5.43 9.88 7.90
N LYS A 23 6.55 9.64 7.19
CA LYS A 23 6.93 10.42 6.01
C LYS A 23 6.18 9.92 4.79
N GLN A 24 5.66 10.85 3.99
CA GLN A 24 5.17 10.52 2.65
C GLN A 24 6.36 10.10 1.78
N ILE A 25 6.31 8.87 1.27
CA ILE A 25 7.36 8.29 0.44
C ILE A 25 6.97 8.27 -1.04
N ASP A 26 5.69 8.44 -1.35
CA ASP A 26 5.19 8.36 -2.72
C ASP A 26 3.78 8.95 -2.89
N SER A 27 3.38 9.16 -4.15
CA SER A 27 2.01 9.46 -4.56
C SER A 27 1.65 8.67 -5.83
N ILE A 28 0.54 7.93 -5.78
CA ILE A 28 0.07 7.06 -6.87
C ILE A 28 -1.09 7.77 -7.59
N ILE A 29 -0.93 8.09 -8.87
CA ILE A 29 -1.92 8.86 -9.66
C ILE A 29 -2.58 7.97 -10.72
N GLY A 30 -1.82 7.43 -11.68
CA GLY A 30 -2.36 6.64 -12.80
C GLY A 30 -2.98 5.30 -12.36
N GLU A 31 -2.34 4.61 -11.43
CA GLU A 31 -2.79 3.30 -10.92
C GLU A 31 -3.63 3.38 -9.64
N ALA A 32 -4.09 4.58 -9.28
CA ALA A 32 -4.83 4.81 -8.04
C ALA A 32 -6.10 3.94 -7.95
N GLY A 33 -6.79 3.72 -9.09
CA GLY A 33 -7.98 2.87 -9.14
C GLY A 33 -7.71 1.41 -8.75
N PHE A 34 -6.60 0.84 -9.23
CA PHE A 34 -6.17 -0.51 -8.89
C PHE A 34 -5.82 -0.62 -7.40
N VAL A 35 -4.96 0.30 -6.91
CA VAL A 35 -4.55 0.32 -5.51
C VAL A 35 -5.76 0.45 -4.58
N ARG A 36 -6.70 1.34 -4.91
CA ARG A 36 -7.96 1.50 -4.18
C ARG A 36 -8.79 0.22 -4.19
N GLY A 37 -8.80 -0.52 -5.31
CA GLY A 37 -9.43 -1.83 -5.42
C GLY A 37 -8.88 -2.86 -4.43
N ALA A 38 -7.55 -2.98 -4.34
CA ALA A 38 -6.89 -3.88 -3.39
C ALA A 38 -7.15 -3.44 -1.94
N LEU A 39 -6.92 -2.16 -1.62
CA LEU A 39 -7.12 -1.61 -0.28
C LEU A 39 -8.57 -1.72 0.19
N ARG A 40 -9.55 -1.55 -0.69
CA ARG A 40 -10.98 -1.65 -0.37
C ARG A 40 -11.34 -3.03 0.18
N THR A 41 -10.75 -4.10 -0.35
CA THR A 41 -11.00 -5.46 0.15
C THR A 41 -10.51 -5.63 1.58
N LEU A 42 -9.33 -5.09 1.91
CA LEU A 42 -8.78 -5.13 3.28
C LEU A 42 -9.58 -4.21 4.22
N ALA A 43 -9.88 -2.98 3.79
CA ALA A 43 -10.66 -2.03 4.57
C ALA A 43 -12.08 -2.53 4.87
N GLN A 44 -12.70 -3.26 3.94
CA GLN A 44 -14.00 -3.89 4.15
C GLN A 44 -13.93 -4.95 5.27
N GLU A 45 -12.85 -5.73 5.33
CA GLU A 45 -12.64 -6.71 6.40
C GLU A 45 -12.37 -6.04 7.76
N ARG A 46 -11.63 -4.93 7.78
CA ARG A 46 -11.47 -4.10 9.00
C ARG A 46 -12.82 -3.59 9.51
N LYS A 47 -13.64 -3.04 8.62
CA LYS A 47 -14.98 -2.55 8.96
C LYS A 47 -15.88 -3.66 9.53
N ARG A 48 -15.77 -4.89 9.03
CA ARG A 48 -16.51 -6.06 9.55
C ARG A 48 -16.09 -6.47 10.96
N ARG A 49 -14.92 -6.03 11.43
CA ARG A 49 -14.36 -6.34 12.75
C ARG A 49 -14.24 -5.11 13.65
N ASP A 50 -14.89 -4.00 13.27
CA ASP A 50 -14.84 -2.71 13.99
C ASP A 50 -13.41 -2.18 14.19
N ILE A 51 -12.53 -2.41 13.22
CA ILE A 51 -11.15 -1.91 13.20
C ILE A 51 -11.09 -0.63 12.36
N ASP A 52 -10.43 0.41 12.88
CA ASP A 52 -10.26 1.68 12.16
C ASP A 52 -9.16 1.62 11.07
N SER A 53 -8.93 2.72 10.37
CA SER A 53 -7.93 2.80 9.29
C SER A 53 -6.50 3.10 9.77
N LYS A 54 -6.27 3.30 11.07
CA LYS A 54 -4.96 3.71 11.60
C LYS A 54 -3.89 2.62 11.48
N PRO A 55 -4.17 1.33 11.73
CA PRO A 55 -3.14 0.30 11.64
C PRO A 55 -2.53 0.23 10.23
N PRO A 56 -1.22 -0.06 10.13
CA PRO A 56 -0.54 -0.15 8.84
C PRO A 56 -1.02 -1.36 8.04
N PHE A 57 -0.74 -1.33 6.75
CA PHE A 57 -0.64 -2.54 5.94
C PHE A 57 0.83 -2.92 5.79
N GLU A 58 1.10 -4.21 5.63
CA GLU A 58 2.43 -4.75 5.44
C GLU A 58 2.63 -5.16 3.99
N LEU A 59 3.59 -4.52 3.33
CA LEU A 59 4.09 -4.95 2.04
C LEU A 59 5.24 -5.94 2.23
N ILE A 60 5.06 -7.15 1.72
CA ILE A 60 5.96 -8.28 1.93
C ILE A 60 6.50 -8.73 0.57
N ALA A 61 7.83 -8.69 0.42
CA ALA A 61 8.51 -9.37 -0.67
C ALA A 61 8.71 -10.84 -0.34
N ARG A 62 8.30 -11.71 -1.25
CA ARG A 62 8.45 -13.16 -1.17
C ARG A 62 9.77 -13.58 -1.82
N GLN A 63 10.28 -14.77 -1.47
CA GLN A 63 11.55 -15.27 -2.01
C GLN A 63 11.54 -15.48 -3.54
N ASP A 64 10.36 -15.67 -4.12
CA ASP A 64 10.15 -15.85 -5.56
C ASP A 64 9.94 -14.52 -6.32
N GLY A 65 10.16 -13.38 -5.65
CA GLY A 65 10.02 -12.05 -6.23
C GLY A 65 8.59 -11.51 -6.26
N ARG A 66 7.59 -12.30 -5.86
CA ARG A 66 6.21 -11.83 -5.74
C ARG A 66 6.01 -10.92 -4.55
N LEU A 67 4.97 -10.11 -4.61
CA LEU A 67 4.58 -9.21 -3.53
C LEU A 67 3.21 -9.59 -2.95
N THR A 68 3.13 -9.54 -1.63
CA THR A 68 1.88 -9.69 -0.88
C THR A 68 1.63 -8.43 -0.07
N LEU A 69 0.41 -7.91 -0.14
CA LEU A 69 -0.08 -6.88 0.78
C LEU A 69 -0.91 -7.55 1.87
N MET A 70 -0.51 -7.37 3.12
CA MET A 70 -1.15 -7.99 4.28
C MET A 70 -1.71 -6.92 5.22
N ASP A 71 -2.86 -7.22 5.82
CA ASP A 71 -3.39 -6.46 6.95
C ASP A 71 -3.13 -7.24 8.26
N PRO A 72 -2.16 -6.82 9.09
CA PRO A 72 -1.84 -7.52 10.34
C PRO A 72 -3.01 -7.48 11.35
N SER A 73 -3.90 -6.49 11.26
CA SER A 73 -5.05 -6.37 12.17
C SER A 73 -6.15 -7.40 11.88
N THR A 74 -6.20 -7.94 10.66
CA THR A 74 -7.22 -8.93 10.26
C THR A 74 -6.63 -10.28 9.85
N GLY A 75 -5.33 -10.34 9.57
CA GLY A 75 -4.63 -11.50 9.00
C GLY A 75 -4.91 -11.70 7.50
N ARG A 76 -5.60 -10.76 6.85
CA ARG A 76 -5.95 -10.88 5.43
C ARG A 76 -4.75 -10.53 4.55
N THR A 77 -4.61 -11.26 3.45
CA THR A 77 -3.54 -11.08 2.46
C THR A 77 -4.10 -10.93 1.06
N ILE A 78 -3.45 -10.12 0.25
CA ILE A 78 -3.70 -9.98 -1.18
C ILE A 78 -2.37 -10.19 -1.90
N ASP A 79 -2.34 -11.17 -2.81
CA ASP A 79 -1.22 -11.33 -3.73
C ASP A 79 -1.33 -10.30 -4.86
N LEU A 80 -0.32 -9.45 -5.00
CA LEU A 80 -0.36 -8.32 -5.93
C LEU A 80 -0.18 -8.74 -7.39
N GLU A 81 0.36 -9.95 -7.63
CA GLU A 81 0.49 -10.53 -8.98
C GLU A 81 -0.87 -10.77 -9.65
N SER A 82 -1.95 -10.97 -8.88
CA SER A 82 -3.31 -11.15 -9.43
C SER A 82 -3.82 -9.93 -10.22
N PHE A 83 -3.12 -8.80 -10.14
CA PHE A 83 -3.43 -7.57 -10.86
C PHE A 83 -2.48 -7.30 -12.03
N GLY A 84 -1.56 -8.22 -12.32
CA GLY A 84 -0.60 -8.13 -13.40
C GLY A 84 0.76 -7.57 -12.99
N ALA A 85 1.81 -8.02 -13.67
CA ALA A 85 3.21 -7.70 -13.34
C ALA A 85 3.54 -6.20 -13.42
N ILE A 86 2.86 -5.43 -14.27
CA ILE A 86 3.06 -3.98 -14.39
C ILE A 86 2.61 -3.29 -13.09
N ASN A 87 1.42 -3.66 -12.61
CA ASN A 87 0.80 -3.12 -11.41
C ASN A 87 1.58 -3.50 -10.14
N ALA A 88 2.07 -4.74 -10.07
CA ALA A 88 2.91 -5.20 -8.96
C ALA A 88 4.21 -4.37 -8.82
N LYS A 89 4.83 -3.92 -9.93
CA LYS A 89 6.05 -3.10 -9.89
C LYS A 89 5.86 -1.76 -9.16
N HIS A 90 4.65 -1.19 -9.17
CA HIS A 90 4.38 0.04 -8.42
C HIS A 90 4.45 -0.14 -6.90
N PHE A 91 4.17 -1.34 -6.41
CA PHE A 91 4.39 -1.69 -5.02
C PHE A 91 5.85 -2.07 -4.77
N ALA A 92 6.50 -2.75 -5.72
CA ALA A 92 7.91 -3.16 -5.58
C ALA A 92 8.83 -1.97 -5.24
N ARG A 93 8.67 -0.84 -5.92
CA ARG A 93 9.45 0.38 -5.64
C ARG A 93 9.28 0.89 -4.21
N LEU A 94 8.12 0.70 -3.58
CA LEU A 94 7.88 1.18 -2.21
C LEU A 94 8.80 0.49 -1.20
N LEU A 95 9.19 -0.76 -1.46
CA LEU A 95 10.13 -1.51 -0.62
C LEU A 95 11.51 -0.84 -0.54
N SER A 96 11.95 -0.18 -1.61
CA SER A 96 13.28 0.41 -1.72
C SER A 96 13.32 1.91 -1.41
N VAL A 97 12.17 2.59 -1.35
CA VAL A 97 12.11 4.02 -1.03
C VAL A 97 12.12 4.22 0.47
N ASP A 98 13.30 4.32 1.07
CA ASP A 98 13.42 4.94 2.38
C ASP A 98 13.15 6.43 2.22
N GLY A 99 12.37 7.01 3.12
CA GLY A 99 11.77 8.33 2.93
C GLY A 99 12.79 9.40 2.56
N GLN A 100 13.07 9.55 1.27
CA GLN A 100 13.87 10.59 0.65
C GLN A 100 12.87 11.48 -0.07
N GLN A 101 12.98 12.79 0.20
CA GLN A 101 12.09 13.80 -0.33
C GLN A 101 12.11 13.77 -1.86
N THR A 102 11.05 13.24 -2.48
CA THR A 102 10.65 13.74 -3.80
C THR A 102 9.98 15.10 -3.57
N GLN A 103 10.81 16.11 -3.29
CA GLN A 103 10.49 17.50 -3.57
C GLN A 103 10.25 17.57 -5.08
N HIS A 104 8.98 17.51 -5.49
CA HIS A 104 8.59 18.01 -6.79
C HIS A 104 8.91 19.50 -6.80
N ARG A 105 9.97 19.85 -7.53
CA ARG A 105 10.31 21.22 -7.93
C ARG A 105 9.48 21.60 -9.14
#